data_AF-A0A1Q7KE08-F1
#
_entry.id   AF-A0A1Q7KE08-F1
#
_cell.length_a   1.000
_cell.length_b   1.000
_cell.length_c   1.000
_cell.angle_alpha   90.00
_cell.angle_beta   90.00
_cell.angle_gamma   90.00
#
_symmetry.space_group_name_H-M   'P 1'
#
loop_
_entity.id
_entity.type
_entity.pdbx_description
1 polymer ?
#
loop_
_entity_poly.entity_id
_entity_poly.type
_entity_poly.pdbx_seq_one_letter_code
_entity_poly.pdbx_strand_id
1 'polypeptide(L)'
;MDAYLEEELYDLLTYCIQKPQSPDFASKKGRVQEIGRELYADGGADALENIFFSIEHRVKDEIDRDAKPYRMWWNSIANEWKY
;
A
#
# COMPACT_ATOMS: atom_id res chain seq x y z
N MET A 1 -13.33 1.39 7.40
CA MET A 1 -12.11 1.53 6.59
C MET A 1 -11.84 3.01 6.45
N ASP A 2 -10.64 3.44 6.81
CA ASP A 2 -10.28 4.86 6.75
C ASP A 2 -10.07 5.28 5.29
N ALA A 3 -11.09 5.91 4.70
CA ALA A 3 -11.07 6.37 3.31
C ALA A 3 -9.91 7.35 3.04
N TYR A 4 -9.42 8.05 4.07
CA TYR A 4 -8.26 8.93 3.93
C TYR A 4 -6.98 8.13 3.71
N LEU A 5 -6.76 7.06 4.49
CA LEU A 5 -5.59 6.19 4.32
C LEU A 5 -5.62 5.41 3.00
N GLU A 6 -6.81 5.05 2.53
CA GLU A 6 -6.96 4.39 1.22
C GLU A 6 -6.54 5.31 0.06
N GLU A 7 -7.06 6.55 0.01
CA GLU A 7 -6.65 7.52 -1.02
C GLU A 7 -5.15 7.85 -0.93
N GLU A 8 -4.63 8.05 0.29
CA GLU A 8 -3.20 8.33 0.47
C GLU A 8 -2.34 7.15 -0.04
N LEU A 9 -2.72 5.92 0.29
CA LEU A 9 -2.01 4.73 -0.16
C LEU A 9 -2.07 4.59 -1.70
N TYR A 10 -3.22 4.89 -2.30
CA TYR A 10 -3.38 4.89 -3.76
C TYR A 10 -2.40 5.88 -4.42
N ASP A 11 -2.37 7.13 -3.95
CA ASP A 11 -1.47 8.17 -4.47
C ASP A 11 0.00 7.81 -4.31
N LEU A 12 0.36 7.20 -3.17
CA LEU A 12 1.74 6.78 -2.91
C LEU A 12 2.17 5.62 -3.81
N LEU A 13 1.32 4.59 -3.96
CA LEU A 13 1.64 3.44 -4.80
C LEU A 13 1.67 3.83 -6.28
N THR A 14 0.70 4.59 -6.77
CA THR A 14 0.70 5.06 -8.16
C THR A 14 1.93 5.92 -8.46
N TYR A 15 2.35 6.80 -7.54
CA TYR A 15 3.61 7.53 -7.67
C TYR A 15 4.80 6.58 -7.76
N CYS A 16 4.90 5.60 -6.84
CA CYS A 16 6.03 4.66 -6.81
C CYS A 16 6.09 3.77 -8.07
N ILE A 17 4.93 3.40 -8.62
CA ILE A 17 4.78 2.63 -9.86
C ILE A 17 5.23 3.46 -11.07
N GLN A 18 4.79 4.71 -11.15
CA GLN A 18 5.07 5.58 -12.30
C GLN A 18 6.49 6.18 -12.26
N LYS A 19 7.06 6.36 -11.07
CA LYS A 19 8.35 7.03 -10.85
C LYS A 19 9.31 6.20 -9.97
N PRO A 20 9.69 4.99 -10.38
CA PRO A 20 10.52 4.09 -9.57
C PRO A 20 11.95 4.61 -9.33
N GLN A 21 12.43 5.56 -10.15
CA GLN A 21 13.76 6.19 -10.02
C GLN A 21 13.72 7.56 -9.32
N SER A 22 12.56 7.95 -8.78
CA SER A 22 12.45 9.24 -8.09
C SER A 22 13.32 9.26 -6.81
N PRO A 23 13.97 10.39 -6.50
CA PRO A 23 14.63 10.57 -5.21
C PRO A 23 13.66 10.42 -4.02
N ASP A 24 12.37 10.67 -4.22
CA ASP A 24 11.35 10.57 -3.18
C ASP A 24 10.85 9.13 -2.96
N PHE A 25 11.28 8.16 -3.78
CA PHE A 25 10.77 6.78 -3.72
C PHE A 25 10.95 6.16 -2.34
N ALA A 26 12.12 6.34 -1.73
CA ALA A 26 12.42 5.81 -0.40
C ALA A 26 11.52 6.43 0.69
N SER A 27 11.30 7.75 0.61
CA SER A 27 10.42 8.47 1.53
C SER A 27 8.96 7.98 1.42
N LYS A 28 8.46 7.85 0.18
CA LYS A 28 7.10 7.36 -0.08
C LYS A 28 6.90 5.91 0.34
N LYS A 29 7.88 5.05 0.08
CA LYS A 29 7.88 3.68 0.62
C LYS A 29 7.77 3.69 2.15
N GLY A 30 8.51 4.57 2.82
CA GLY A 30 8.42 4.77 4.27
C GLY A 30 6.99 5.09 4.72
N ARG A 31 6.34 6.05 4.06
CA ARG A 31 4.94 6.41 4.37
C ARG A 31 3.96 5.26 4.12
N VAL A 32 4.13 4.49 3.02
CA VAL A 32 3.32 3.29 2.78
C VAL A 32 3.46 2.29 3.91
N GLN A 33 4.65 2.12 4.48
CA GLN A 33 4.85 1.24 5.63
C GLN A 33 4.20 1.75 6.90
N GLU A 34 4.16 3.07 7.11
CA GLU A 34 3.45 3.68 8.24
C GLU A 34 1.93 3.47 8.13
N ILE A 35 1.35 3.71 6.94
CA ILE A 35 -0.08 3.43 6.68
C ILE A 35 -0.39 1.96 7.01
N GLY A 36 0.45 1.02 6.58
CA GLY A 36 0.29 -0.38 6.95
C GLY A 36 0.30 -0.63 8.46
N ARG A 37 1.11 0.10 9.24
CA ARG A 37 1.10 -0.03 10.71
C ARG A 37 -0.16 0.55 11.33
N GLU A 38 -0.64 1.68 10.81
CA GLU A 38 -1.87 2.34 11.26
C GLU A 38 -3.08 1.42 11.02
N LEU A 39 -3.20 0.85 9.81
CA LEU A 39 -4.24 -0.10 9.46
C LEU A 39 -4.19 -1.37 10.32
N TYR A 40 -2.99 -1.92 10.52
CA TYR A 40 -2.82 -3.11 11.35
C TYR A 40 -3.19 -2.84 12.82
N ALA A 41 -2.90 -1.65 13.33
CA ALA A 41 -3.28 -1.26 14.70
C ALA A 41 -4.80 -1.12 14.88
N ASP A 42 -5.52 -0.71 13.83
CA ASP A 42 -6.98 -0.53 13.86
C ASP A 42 -7.76 -1.84 13.65
N GLY A 43 -7.29 -2.71 12.73
CA GLY A 43 -8.05 -3.91 12.34
C GLY A 43 -7.21 -5.12 11.94
N GLY A 44 -5.95 -5.18 12.35
CA GLY A 44 -5.08 -6.34 12.14
C GLY A 44 -4.81 -6.64 10.66
N ALA A 45 -4.51 -7.91 10.35
CA ALA A 45 -4.24 -8.34 8.98
C ALA A 45 -5.47 -8.21 8.06
N ASP A 46 -6.69 -8.32 8.60
CA ASP A 46 -7.92 -8.15 7.84
C ASP A 46 -8.04 -6.73 7.29
N ALA A 47 -7.66 -5.70 8.07
CA ALA A 47 -7.64 -4.32 7.58
C ALA A 47 -6.63 -4.12 6.45
N LEU A 48 -5.46 -4.75 6.55
CA LEU A 48 -4.43 -4.71 5.49
C LEU A 48 -4.94 -5.37 4.20
N GLU A 49 -5.55 -6.54 4.30
CA GLU A 49 -6.04 -7.28 3.13
C GLU A 49 -7.17 -6.52 2.45
N ASN A 50 -8.14 -6.02 3.23
CA ASN A 50 -9.25 -5.26 2.69
C ASN A 50 -8.76 -4.00 1.96
N ILE A 51 -7.79 -3.26 2.53
CA ILE A 51 -7.24 -2.06 1.89
C ILE A 51 -6.48 -2.45 0.62
N PHE A 52 -5.55 -3.40 0.69
CA PHE A 52 -4.73 -3.76 -0.47
C PHE A 52 -5.58 -4.29 -1.63
N PHE A 53 -6.65 -5.03 -1.33
CA PHE A 53 -7.59 -5.50 -2.33
C PHE A 53 -8.25 -4.34 -3.09
N SER A 54 -8.71 -3.30 -2.37
CA SER A 54 -9.27 -2.09 -3.01
C SER A 54 -8.22 -1.39 -3.88
N ILE A 55 -7.01 -1.21 -3.36
CA ILE A 55 -5.91 -0.54 -4.07
C ILE A 55 -5.49 -1.29 -5.33
N GLU A 56 -5.38 -2.62 -5.28
CA GLU A 56 -5.04 -3.43 -6.44
C GLU A 56 -6.05 -3.27 -7.57
N HIS A 57 -7.34 -3.29 -7.23
CA HIS A 57 -8.41 -3.09 -8.20
C HIS A 57 -8.33 -1.70 -8.83
N ARG A 58 -8.19 -0.65 -8.01
CA ARG A 58 -8.08 0.73 -8.48
C ARG A 58 -6.84 0.98 -9.34
N VAL A 59 -5.67 0.52 -8.91
CA VAL A 59 -4.42 0.67 -9.67
C VAL A 59 -4.51 -0.06 -11.01
N LYS A 60 -5.15 -1.24 -11.03
CA LYS A 60 -5.36 -1.99 -12.27
C LYS A 60 -6.30 -1.27 -13.21
N ASP A 61 -7.41 -0.75 -12.71
CA ASP A 61 -8.44 -0.10 -13.52
C ASP A 61 -8.04 1.30 -14.00
N GLU A 62 -7.41 2.09 -13.13
CA GLU A 62 -7.14 3.51 -13.40
C GLU A 62 -5.84 3.74 -14.19
N ILE A 63 -4.80 2.92 -13.97
CA ILE A 63 -3.50 3.12 -14.61
C ILE A 63 -2.94 1.89 -15.34
N ASP A 64 -3.70 0.79 -15.44
CA ASP A 64 -3.31 -0.48 -16.08
C ASP A 64 -1.97 -1.05 -15.57
N ARG A 65 -1.73 -0.92 -14.26
CA ARG A 65 -0.53 -1.45 -13.59
C ARG A 65 -0.89 -2.44 -12.50
N ASP A 66 0.13 -3.07 -11.92
CA ASP A 66 -0.01 -4.05 -10.85
C ASP A 66 0.58 -3.50 -9.54
N ALA A 67 -0.24 -3.47 -8.49
CA ALA A 67 0.16 -3.09 -7.14
C ALA A 67 0.60 -4.30 -6.28
N LYS A 68 0.40 -5.55 -6.74
CA LYS A 68 0.79 -6.77 -6.01
C LYS A 68 2.23 -6.77 -5.50
N PRO A 69 3.24 -6.35 -6.28
CA PRO A 69 4.63 -6.36 -5.81
C PRO A 69 4.86 -5.47 -4.57
N TYR A 70 3.97 -4.53 -4.29
CA TYR A 70 4.09 -3.59 -3.18
C TYR A 70 3.53 -4.18 -1.87
N ARG A 71 2.77 -5.28 -1.92
CA ARG A 71 2.32 -6.01 -0.71
C ARG A 71 3.49 -6.43 0.18
N MET A 72 4.62 -6.79 -0.43
CA MET A 72 5.83 -7.22 0.31
C MET A 72 6.39 -6.13 1.22
N TRP A 73 6.03 -4.85 1.02
CA TRP A 73 6.47 -3.75 1.87
C TRP A 73 5.91 -3.82 3.29
N TRP A 74 4.85 -4.60 3.49
CA TRP A 74 4.20 -4.82 4.79
C TRP A 74 4.58 -6.15 5.46
N ASN A 75 5.48 -6.95 4.87
CA ASN A 75 5.90 -8.23 5.45
C ASN A 75 6.51 -8.13 6.87
N SER A 76 6.98 -6.95 7.28
CA SER A 76 7.50 -6.72 8.62
C SER A 76 6.47 -6.16 9.61
N ILE A 77 5.20 -6.02 9.20
CA ILE A 77 4.13 -5.40 10.01
C ILE A 77 3.34 -6.47 10.75
N ALA A 78 2.92 -7.53 10.06
CA ALA A 78 2.16 -8.63 10.63
C ALA A 78 2.84 -9.97 10.37
N ASN A 79 2.92 -10.84 11.38
CA ASN A 79 3.58 -12.14 11.27
C ASN A 79 2.94 -13.06 10.21
N GLU A 80 1.67 -12.87 9.93
CA GLU A 80 0.88 -13.61 8.93
C GLU A 80 1.00 -13.02 7.51
N TRP A 81 1.48 -11.78 7.37
CA TRP A 81 1.62 -11.10 6.08
C TRP A 81 2.93 -11.51 5.39
N LYS A 82 2.85 -12.43 4.42
CA LYS A 82 4.01 -13.03 3.75
C LYS A 82 3.80 -13.07 2.23
N TYR A 83 4.13 -11.97 1.57
CA TYR A 83 4.03 -11.80 0.12
C TYR A 83 5.39 -11.61 -0.56
#